data_AF-A0A0C5W581-F1
#
_entry.id   AF-A0A0C5W581-F1
#
_cell.length_a   1.000
_cell.length_b   1.000
_cell.length_c   1.000
_cell.angle_alpha   90.00
_cell.angle_beta   90.00
_cell.angle_gamma   90.00
#
_symmetry.space_group_name_H-M   'P 1'
#
loop_
_entity.id
_entity.type
_entity.pdbx_description
1 polymer ?
#
loop_
_entity_poly.entity_id
_entity_poly.type
_entity_poly.pdbx_seq_one_letter_code
_entity_poly.pdbx_strand_id
1 'polypeptide(L)'
;MCTNCITTPTMPASPRTFYYTIPNVVAAQDDRIADALAVIDNQLASSTYLLGDNLSACDFFLFMLAEWSLPIKKSPLHFPHLATYLKRMSQHPTIQAVSEIENIDLSPFH
;
A
#
# COMPACT_ATOMS: atom_id res chain seq x y z
N MET A 1 36.03 -56.73 15.01
CA MET A 1 35.01 -56.86 13.96
C MET A 1 33.98 -55.77 14.16
N CYS A 2 33.77 -54.97 13.11
CA CYS A 2 32.91 -53.79 13.04
C CYS A 2 31.43 -54.15 13.21
N THR A 3 30.59 -53.19 13.64
CA THR A 3 29.45 -52.68 12.84
C THR A 3 28.99 -51.32 13.38
N ASN A 4 29.31 -50.24 12.65
CA ASN A 4 28.62 -48.96 12.70
C ASN A 4 27.23 -49.10 12.03
N CYS A 5 26.21 -48.38 12.51
CA CYS A 5 25.22 -47.74 11.64
C CYS A 5 24.48 -46.60 12.38
N ILE A 6 25.05 -45.40 12.24
CA ILE A 6 24.39 -44.12 11.96
C ILE A 6 23.15 -43.78 12.82
N THR A 7 23.38 -43.09 13.94
CA THR A 7 22.44 -42.06 14.37
C THR A 7 22.46 -40.97 13.31
N THR A 8 21.36 -40.79 12.59
CA THR A 8 21.20 -39.64 11.70
C THR A 8 21.38 -38.37 12.56
N PRO A 9 22.24 -37.41 12.16
CA PRO A 9 22.19 -36.11 12.78
C PRO A 9 20.83 -35.54 12.43
N THR A 10 19.98 -35.30 13.42
CA THR A 10 18.87 -34.39 13.24
C THR A 10 19.49 -33.04 12.90
N MET A 11 19.43 -32.66 11.62
CA MET A 11 19.70 -31.27 11.26
C MET A 11 18.82 -30.40 12.16
N PRO A 12 19.35 -29.35 12.82
CA PRO A 12 18.47 -28.33 13.32
C PRO A 12 17.68 -27.85 12.11
N ALA A 13 16.35 -27.91 12.19
CA ALA A 13 15.49 -27.27 11.21
C ALA A 13 15.99 -25.82 11.11
N SER A 14 16.66 -25.50 10.01
CA SER A 14 17.18 -24.17 9.76
C SER A 14 15.98 -23.23 9.86
N PRO A 15 15.93 -22.33 10.85
CA PRO A 15 14.89 -21.33 10.90
C PRO A 15 15.25 -20.36 9.79
N ARG A 16 14.75 -20.62 8.58
CA ARG A 16 14.63 -19.56 7.58
C ARG A 16 13.67 -18.55 8.20
N THR A 17 14.26 -17.55 8.85
CA THR A 17 13.64 -16.38 9.43
C THR A 17 12.78 -15.70 8.38
N PHE A 18 11.50 -16.04 8.31
CA PHE A 18 10.57 -15.45 7.35
C PHE A 18 9.26 -14.96 7.96
N TYR A 19 9.08 -15.03 9.29
CA TYR A 19 7.81 -14.60 9.87
C TYR A 19 7.94 -14.00 11.27
N TYR A 20 8.78 -12.98 11.39
CA TYR A 20 8.59 -11.97 12.42
C TYR A 20 8.88 -10.63 11.77
N THR A 21 7.83 -9.94 11.30
CA THR A 21 7.95 -8.55 10.89
C THR A 21 8.45 -7.79 12.10
N ILE A 22 9.69 -7.32 12.05
CA ILE A 22 10.30 -6.63 13.19
C ILE A 22 9.46 -5.36 13.40
N PRO A 23 8.83 -5.12 14.57
CA PRO A 23 7.87 -4.03 14.74
C PRO A 23 8.42 -2.65 14.37
N ASN A 24 9.73 -2.45 14.53
CA ASN A 24 10.41 -1.23 14.11
C ASN A 24 10.45 -1.03 12.59
N VAL A 25 10.47 -2.11 11.80
CA VAL A 25 10.43 -2.04 10.33
C VAL A 25 9.05 -1.60 9.89
N VAL A 26 7.98 -2.14 10.45
CA VAL A 26 6.60 -1.72 10.14
C VAL A 26 6.41 -0.25 10.47
N ALA A 27 6.81 0.17 11.67
CA ALA A 27 6.71 1.56 12.10
C ALA A 27 7.48 2.51 11.17
N ALA A 28 8.71 2.14 10.79
CA ALA A 28 9.51 2.94 9.86
C ALA A 28 8.89 3.02 8.45
N GLN A 29 8.19 1.96 8.00
CA GLN A 29 7.46 1.97 6.73
C GLN A 29 6.21 2.84 6.81
N ASP A 30 5.43 2.75 7.89
CA ASP A 30 4.27 3.62 8.12
C ASP A 30 4.65 5.09 8.06
N ASP A 31 5.74 5.48 8.75
CA ASP A 31 6.25 6.86 8.75
C ASP A 31 6.71 7.27 7.34
N ARG A 32 7.42 6.40 6.63
CA ARG A 32 7.90 6.70 5.27
C ARG A 32 6.77 6.88 4.27
N ILE A 33 5.73 6.05 4.35
CA ILE A 33 4.56 6.17 3.49
C ILE A 33 3.78 7.44 3.86
N ALA A 34 3.60 7.72 5.15
CA ALA A 34 2.99 8.96 5.62
C ALA A 34 3.69 10.22 5.08
N ASP A 35 5.03 10.24 5.08
CA ASP A 35 5.81 11.34 4.52
C ASP A 35 5.59 11.49 3.00
N ALA A 36 5.54 10.37 2.27
CA ALA A 36 5.27 10.39 0.83
C ALA A 36 3.85 10.91 0.51
N LEU A 37 2.85 10.45 1.27
CA LEU A 37 1.47 10.93 1.15
C LEU A 37 1.36 12.43 1.45
N ALA A 38 2.12 12.94 2.42
CA ALA A 38 2.17 14.37 2.73
C ALA A 38 2.72 15.22 1.56
N VAL A 39 3.74 14.72 0.86
CA VAL A 39 4.27 15.40 -0.34
C VAL A 39 3.21 15.47 -1.44
N ILE A 40 2.49 14.37 -1.67
CA ILE A 40 1.43 14.30 -2.68
C ILE A 40 0.26 15.22 -2.30
N ASP A 41 -0.16 15.23 -1.04
CA ASP A 41 -1.22 16.12 -0.53
C ASP A 41 -0.89 17.59 -0.78
N ASN A 42 0.35 18.01 -0.48
CA ASN A 42 0.81 19.36 -0.74
C ASN A 42 0.80 19.71 -2.24
N GLN A 43 1.16 18.77 -3.12
CA GLN A 43 1.09 18.99 -4.58
C GLN A 43 -0.34 19.16 -5.08
N LEU A 44 -1.29 18.45 -4.46
CA LEU A 44 -2.71 18.51 -4.79
C LEU A 44 -3.43 19.73 -4.18
N ALA A 45 -2.76 20.51 -3.31
CA ALA A 45 -3.33 21.73 -2.74
C ALA A 45 -3.66 22.79 -3.80
N SER A 46 -2.92 22.80 -4.92
CA SER A 46 -3.08 23.77 -6.01
C SER A 46 -3.43 23.14 -7.36
N SER A 47 -3.65 21.83 -7.42
CA SER A 47 -3.80 21.09 -8.68
C SER A 47 -5.00 20.15 -8.60
N THR A 48 -5.78 20.06 -9.67
CA THR A 48 -6.93 19.14 -9.72
C THR A 48 -6.46 17.68 -9.78
N TYR A 49 -5.43 17.40 -10.58
CA TYR A 49 -4.79 16.11 -10.81
C TYR A 49 -3.27 16.21 -10.62
N LEU A 50 -2.56 15.08 -10.65
CA LEU A 50 -1.12 15.06 -10.38
C LEU A 50 -0.29 15.93 -11.34
N LEU A 51 -0.70 16.01 -12.61
CA LEU A 51 0.02 16.77 -13.64
C LEU A 51 -0.69 18.09 -14.00
N GLY A 52 -1.51 18.64 -13.10
CA GLY A 52 -2.25 19.89 -13.28
C GLY A 52 -3.75 19.66 -13.42
N ASP A 53 -4.36 20.21 -14.46
CA ASP A 53 -5.83 20.21 -14.60
C ASP A 53 -6.39 19.03 -15.40
N ASN A 54 -5.52 18.25 -16.05
CA ASN A 54 -5.94 17.14 -16.89
C ASN A 54 -5.63 15.80 -16.23
N LEU A 55 -6.60 14.89 -16.33
CA LEU A 55 -6.45 13.51 -15.90
C LEU A 55 -5.35 12.81 -16.73
N SER A 56 -4.52 12.03 -16.07
CA SER A 56 -3.38 11.34 -16.67
C SER A 56 -3.23 9.91 -16.14
N ALA A 57 -2.33 9.12 -16.75
CA ALA A 57 -2.01 7.79 -16.26
C ALA A 57 -1.45 7.80 -14.81
N CYS A 58 -0.79 8.89 -14.41
CA CYS A 58 -0.28 9.04 -13.05
C CYS A 58 -1.40 8.99 -12.02
N ASP A 59 -2.60 9.45 -12.36
CA ASP A 59 -3.71 9.54 -11.43
C ASP A 59 -4.30 8.17 -11.08
N PHE A 60 -4.46 7.31 -12.09
CA PHE A 60 -4.87 5.93 -11.87
C PHE A 60 -3.82 5.14 -11.09
N PHE A 61 -2.54 5.39 -11.37
CA PHE A 61 -1.44 4.76 -10.64
C PHE A 61 -1.45 5.17 -9.16
N LEU A 62 -1.62 6.47 -8.88
CA LEU A 62 -1.73 6.95 -7.51
C LEU A 62 -2.96 6.40 -6.79
N PHE A 63 -4.11 6.33 -7.46
CA PHE A 63 -5.33 5.78 -6.85
C PHE A 63 -5.11 4.34 -6.38
N MET A 64 -4.47 3.51 -7.20
CA MET A 64 -4.11 2.14 -6.84
C MET A 64 -3.16 2.07 -5.64
N LEU A 65 -2.12 2.91 -5.59
CA LEU A 65 -1.21 2.96 -4.43
C LEU A 65 -1.91 3.48 -3.15
N ALA A 66 -2.85 4.40 -3.29
CA ALA A 66 -3.62 4.95 -2.19
C ALA A 66 -4.56 3.90 -1.59
N GLU A 67 -5.19 3.06 -2.41
CA GLU A 67 -6.02 1.96 -1.95
C GLU A 67 -5.21 0.96 -1.10
N TRP A 68 -4.03 0.54 -1.58
CA TRP A 68 -3.13 -0.34 -0.81
C TRP A 68 -2.59 0.29 0.49
N SER A 69 -2.61 1.61 0.59
CA SER A 69 -2.16 2.32 1.80
C SER A 69 -3.30 2.68 2.76
N LEU A 70 -4.56 2.30 2.48
CA LEU A 70 -5.65 2.46 3.44
C LEU A 70 -5.38 1.82 4.82
N PRO A 71 -4.76 0.62 4.93
CA PRO A 71 -4.57 -0.04 6.23
C PRO A 71 -3.45 0.53 7.10
N ILE A 72 -2.61 1.43 6.57
CA ILE A 72 -1.47 1.98 7.33
C ILE A 72 -1.95 2.95 8.40
N LYS A 73 -1.12 3.17 9.43
CA LYS A 73 -1.48 4.03 10.57
C LYS A 73 -1.95 5.43 10.20
N LYS A 74 -1.30 6.08 9.24
CA LYS A 74 -1.71 7.38 8.70
C LYS A 74 -2.17 7.22 7.26
N SER A 75 -3.38 6.71 7.10
CA SER A 75 -3.99 6.44 5.79
C SER A 75 -4.06 7.69 4.89
N PRO A 76 -4.15 7.53 3.56
CA PRO A 76 -4.32 8.63 2.62
C PRO A 76 -5.50 9.56 2.92
N LEU A 77 -6.53 9.04 3.60
CA LEU A 77 -7.73 9.81 3.96
C LEU A 77 -7.50 10.82 5.09
N HIS A 78 -6.36 10.76 5.80
CA HIS A 78 -5.96 11.76 6.79
C HIS A 78 -5.41 13.06 6.16
N PHE A 79 -5.19 13.05 4.85
CA PHE A 79 -4.60 14.15 4.09
C PHE A 79 -5.70 14.81 3.24
N PRO A 80 -6.10 16.06 3.51
CA PRO A 80 -7.37 16.61 3.03
C PRO A 80 -7.45 16.81 1.51
N HIS A 81 -6.35 17.24 0.88
CA HIS A 81 -6.31 17.44 -0.57
C HIS A 81 -6.27 16.10 -1.29
N LEU A 82 -5.47 15.17 -0.77
CA LEU A 82 -5.40 13.80 -1.26
C LEU A 82 -6.74 13.06 -1.09
N ALA A 83 -7.41 13.18 0.06
CA ALA A 83 -8.72 12.56 0.29
C ALA A 83 -9.77 13.09 -0.68
N THR A 84 -9.81 14.41 -0.90
CA THR A 84 -10.71 15.05 -1.89
C THR A 84 -10.42 14.56 -3.30
N TYR A 85 -9.14 14.41 -3.65
CA TYR A 85 -8.68 13.86 -4.91
C TYR A 85 -9.11 12.39 -5.08
N LEU A 86 -8.92 11.54 -4.07
CA LEU A 86 -9.27 10.12 -4.13
C LEU A 86 -10.77 9.90 -4.24
N LYS A 87 -11.58 10.73 -3.57
CA LYS A 87 -13.04 10.75 -3.74
C LYS A 87 -13.46 11.07 -5.18
N ARG A 88 -12.75 11.99 -5.84
CA ARG A 88 -13.01 12.28 -7.26
C ARG A 88 -12.63 11.10 -8.15
N MET A 89 -11.49 10.47 -7.86
CA MET A 89 -11.02 9.32 -8.62
C MET A 89 -11.94 8.10 -8.45
N SER A 90 -12.46 7.83 -7.25
CA SER A 90 -13.40 6.72 -7.03
C SER A 90 -14.71 6.85 -7.81
N GLN A 91 -15.07 8.06 -8.22
CA GLN A 91 -16.24 8.35 -9.05
C GLN A 91 -15.96 8.17 -10.56
N HIS A 92 -14.71 7.91 -10.96
CA HIS A 92 -14.36 7.76 -12.36
C HIS A 92 -14.86 6.40 -12.91
N PRO A 93 -15.51 6.35 -14.10
CA PRO A 93 -16.11 5.12 -14.63
C PRO A 93 -15.14 3.95 -14.75
N THR A 94 -13.89 4.20 -15.15
CA THR A 94 -12.85 3.16 -15.25
C THR A 94 -12.48 2.57 -13.89
N ILE A 95 -12.44 3.39 -12.83
CA ILE A 95 -12.13 2.91 -11.48
C ILE A 95 -13.30 2.08 -10.95
N GLN A 96 -14.54 2.52 -11.17
CA GLN A 96 -15.73 1.74 -10.81
C GLN A 96 -15.74 0.39 -11.52
N ALA A 97 -15.55 0.38 -12.84
CA ALA A 97 -15.53 -0.85 -13.63
C ALA A 97 -14.44 -1.84 -13.18
N VAL A 98 -13.21 -1.35 -12.91
CA VAL A 98 -12.13 -2.22 -12.40
C VAL A 98 -12.43 -2.71 -10.99
N SER A 99 -13.01 -1.86 -10.14
CA SER A 99 -13.35 -2.24 -8.76
C SER A 99 -14.44 -3.31 -8.73
N GLU A 100 -15.40 -3.28 -9.66
CA GLU A 100 -16.39 -4.35 -9.84
C GLU A 100 -15.73 -5.68 -10.28
N ILE A 101 -14.74 -5.63 -11.18
CA ILE A 101 -14.02 -6.83 -11.65
C ILE A 101 -13.16 -7.43 -10.53
N GLU A 102 -12.42 -6.59 -9.83
CA GLU A 102 -11.45 -6.99 -8.80
C GLU A 102 -12.07 -7.16 -7.41
N ASN A 103 -13.38 -6.88 -7.25
CA ASN A 103 -14.11 -6.89 -5.98
C ASN A 103 -13.50 -5.95 -4.92
N ILE A 104 -13.12 -4.74 -5.35
CA ILE A 104 -12.58 -3.69 -4.48
C ILE A 104 -13.73 -2.86 -3.91
N ASP A 105 -13.76 -2.66 -2.60
CA ASP A 105 -14.74 -1.77 -1.95
C ASP A 105 -14.30 -0.30 -2.04
N LEU A 106 -15.09 0.50 -2.75
CA LEU A 106 -14.87 1.94 -2.89
C LEU A 106 -15.51 2.79 -1.78
N SER A 107 -16.28 2.19 -0.87
CA SER A 107 -16.95 2.91 0.22
C SER A 107 -16.02 3.76 1.10
N PRO A 108 -14.73 3.41 1.34
CA PRO A 108 -13.83 4.25 2.12
C PRO A 108 -13.54 5.62 1.49
N PHE A 109 -13.78 5.79 0.19
CA PHE A 109 -13.50 7.03 -0.54
C PHE A 109 -14.71 7.98 -0.64
N HIS A 110 -15.85 7.64 -0.04
CA HIS A 110 -17.11 8.38 -0.18
C HIS A 110 -17.38 9.39 0.95
#